data_AF-A0A7S4MSM5-F1
#
_entry.id   AF-A0A7S4MSM5-F1
#
_cell.length_a   1.000
_cell.length_b   1.000
_cell.length_c   1.000
_cell.angle_alpha   90.00
_cell.angle_beta   90.00
_cell.angle_gamma   90.00
#
_symmetry.space_group_name_H-M   'P 1'
#
loop_
_entity.id
_entity.type
_entity.pdbx_description
1 polymer ?
#
loop_
_entity_poly.entity_id
_entity_poly.type
_entity_poly.pdbx_seq_one_letter_code
_entity_poly.pdbx_strand_id
1 'polypeptide(L)'
;MKGIVVLLALLSLSTAVIFNDTCDLVGSFNEYYAGVSVDLEFGNSLTVTVPNGLQVPNNTVIMIIQMQGGEIDTSESPEYGTVQESDEIFPGRYEFNVVTNVELVSSNTYRLYLEYLLEHEYSSRAPNYRFQIISVPFCNDTIITPGSWTPWNGISGGVVTLITQHLKITGDIDLSGIGFRGGIDIQVQNNVAGRDKFADRSMDNPSQAPSNAVKGEGFIGSPRQSQQEFSTYPNGNDCARGAPGNAGGGGNYRDYGGGGGANKGTGGN
;
A
#
# COMPACT_ATOMS: atom_id res chain seq x y z
N MET A 1 6.47 -34.18 -78.74
CA MET A 1 6.84 -33.17 -77.73
C MET A 1 5.92 -33.35 -76.53
N LYS A 2 6.43 -33.95 -75.44
CA LYS A 2 5.68 -34.12 -74.18
C LYS A 2 6.22 -33.08 -73.20
N GLY A 3 5.38 -32.12 -72.80
CA GLY A 3 5.76 -31.07 -71.87
C GLY A 3 5.85 -31.60 -70.44
N ILE A 4 6.99 -31.39 -69.79
CA ILE A 4 7.21 -31.63 -68.37
C ILE A 4 6.75 -30.38 -67.63
N VAL A 5 5.74 -30.51 -66.78
CA VAL A 5 5.34 -29.47 -65.82
C VAL A 5 6.18 -29.69 -64.56
N VAL A 6 7.09 -28.77 -64.28
CA VAL A 6 7.85 -28.75 -63.01
C VAL A 6 7.02 -27.99 -61.99
N LEU A 7 6.54 -28.70 -60.97
CA LEU A 7 5.85 -28.13 -59.83
C LEU A 7 6.90 -27.63 -58.82
N LEU A 8 7.10 -26.32 -58.72
CA LEU A 8 7.91 -25.70 -57.66
C LEU A 8 7.10 -25.70 -56.36
N ALA A 9 7.51 -26.52 -55.39
CA ALA A 9 7.03 -26.42 -54.01
C ALA A 9 7.83 -25.33 -53.28
N LEU A 10 7.20 -24.20 -52.97
CA LEU A 10 7.74 -23.22 -52.02
C LEU A 10 7.61 -23.78 -50.60
N LEU A 11 8.73 -24.19 -50.01
CA LEU A 11 8.83 -24.38 -48.56
C LEU A 11 8.92 -23.00 -47.90
N SER A 12 7.85 -22.55 -47.25
CA SER A 12 7.91 -21.41 -46.34
C SER A 12 8.57 -21.85 -45.04
N LEU A 13 9.83 -21.46 -44.83
CA LEU A 13 10.48 -21.54 -43.53
C LEU A 13 9.82 -20.50 -42.61
N SER A 14 8.89 -20.94 -41.75
CA SER A 14 8.40 -20.10 -40.66
C SER A 14 9.52 -19.99 -39.63
N THR A 15 10.28 -18.88 -39.65
CA THR A 15 11.08 -18.51 -38.49
C THR A 15 10.13 -18.27 -37.33
N ALA A 16 10.10 -19.18 -36.36
CA ALA A 16 9.50 -18.90 -35.06
C ALA A 16 10.24 -17.68 -34.49
N VAL A 17 9.58 -16.52 -34.46
CA VAL A 17 10.04 -15.40 -33.66
C VAL A 17 9.84 -15.83 -32.22
N ILE A 18 10.92 -16.31 -31.59
CA ILE A 18 10.93 -16.55 -30.16
C ILE A 18 10.96 -15.16 -29.52
N PHE A 19 9.79 -14.66 -29.11
CA PHE A 19 9.73 -13.56 -28.16
C PHE A 19 10.21 -14.11 -26.81
N ASN A 20 11.51 -14.06 -26.57
CA ASN A 20 12.03 -14.11 -25.21
C ASN A 20 11.76 -12.73 -24.62
N ASP A 21 10.59 -12.59 -23.99
CA ASP A 21 10.19 -11.38 -23.29
C ASP A 21 10.99 -11.31 -21.99
N THR A 22 12.23 -10.80 -22.10
CA THR A 22 13.14 -10.64 -20.98
C THR A 22 13.11 -9.20 -20.47
N CYS A 23 12.84 -9.03 -19.18
CA CYS A 23 12.88 -7.74 -18.50
C CYS A 23 14.10 -7.64 -17.58
N ASP A 24 14.87 -6.56 -17.73
CA ASP A 24 15.94 -6.18 -16.80
C ASP A 24 15.42 -5.04 -15.92
N LEU A 25 15.03 -5.39 -14.69
CA LEU A 25 14.43 -4.48 -13.72
C LEU A 25 15.50 -3.98 -12.76
N VAL A 26 15.78 -2.68 -12.81
CA VAL A 26 16.82 -2.03 -11.99
C VAL A 26 16.17 -1.02 -11.04
N GLY A 27 16.42 -1.15 -9.74
CA GLY A 27 15.87 -0.23 -8.73
C GLY A 27 14.35 -0.31 -8.58
N SER A 28 13.70 0.83 -8.26
CA SER A 28 12.23 0.89 -8.14
C SER A 28 11.59 0.83 -9.53
N PHE A 29 11.09 -0.36 -9.90
CA PHE A 29 10.40 -0.60 -11.16
C PHE A 29 8.87 -0.54 -11.06
N ASN A 30 8.33 -0.54 -9.83
CA ASN A 30 6.91 -0.30 -9.61
C ASN A 30 6.63 1.20 -9.57
N GLU A 31 5.55 1.60 -10.22
CA GLU A 31 4.94 2.92 -10.07
C GLU A 31 3.69 2.78 -9.21
N TYR A 32 3.43 3.78 -8.36
CA TYR A 32 2.40 3.72 -7.35
C TYR A 32 1.44 4.89 -7.48
N TYR A 33 0.15 4.59 -7.45
CA TYR A 33 -0.91 5.56 -7.66
C TYR A 33 -1.90 5.47 -6.50
N ALA A 34 -2.16 6.62 -5.87
CA ALA A 34 -3.11 6.72 -4.78
C ALA A 34 -4.52 6.42 -5.32
N GLY A 35 -5.16 5.39 -4.77
CA GLY A 35 -6.55 5.10 -5.04
C GLY A 35 -7.46 6.18 -4.48
N VAL A 36 -8.40 6.64 -5.31
CA VAL A 36 -9.46 7.54 -4.89
C VAL A 36 -10.76 6.91 -5.34
N SER A 37 -11.64 6.56 -4.41
CA SER A 37 -12.98 6.12 -4.77
C SER A 37 -14.05 6.82 -3.95
N VAL A 38 -15.19 6.95 -4.61
CA VAL A 38 -16.49 6.63 -4.01
C VAL A 38 -17.16 5.64 -4.97
N ASP A 39 -17.51 4.48 -4.41
CA ASP A 39 -18.39 3.40 -4.88
C ASP A 39 -18.01 2.63 -6.17
N LEU A 40 -17.42 1.45 -5.97
CA LEU A 40 -17.30 0.39 -6.98
C LEU A 40 -18.18 -0.80 -6.58
N GLU A 41 -19.49 -0.68 -6.73
CA GLU A 41 -20.30 -1.90 -6.88
C GLU A 41 -20.07 -2.46 -8.30
N PHE A 42 -19.32 -3.57 -8.39
CA PHE A 42 -19.21 -4.43 -9.58
C PHE A 42 -18.82 -3.72 -10.88
N GLY A 43 -17.82 -2.84 -10.82
CA GLY A 43 -17.31 -2.09 -11.97
C GLY A 43 -16.01 -2.67 -12.57
N ASN A 44 -15.70 -2.26 -13.80
CA ASN A 44 -14.40 -2.43 -14.43
C ASN A 44 -13.64 -1.10 -14.50
N SER A 45 -13.83 -0.20 -13.54
CA SER A 45 -13.10 1.07 -13.52
C SER A 45 -12.80 1.49 -12.10
N LEU A 46 -11.82 2.36 -11.92
CA LEU A 46 -11.45 2.95 -10.65
C LEU A 46 -10.89 4.35 -10.88
N THR A 47 -10.74 5.13 -9.82
CA THR A 47 -10.18 6.48 -9.93
C THR A 47 -8.89 6.57 -9.09
N VAL A 48 -7.92 7.33 -9.58
CA VAL A 48 -6.65 7.58 -8.90
C VAL A 48 -6.30 9.06 -8.96
N THR A 49 -5.51 9.51 -7.98
CA THR A 49 -4.86 10.82 -8.03
C THR A 49 -3.37 10.67 -8.33
N VAL A 50 -2.90 11.44 -9.31
CA VAL A 50 -1.52 11.48 -9.78
C VAL A 50 -1.03 12.92 -9.85
N PRO A 51 -0.27 13.40 -8.84
CA PRO A 51 0.14 14.80 -8.75
C PRO A 51 0.96 15.33 -9.93
N ASN A 52 1.68 14.45 -10.63
CA ASN A 52 2.60 14.79 -11.72
C ASN A 52 2.16 14.23 -13.09
N GLY A 53 0.88 13.91 -13.24
CA GLY A 53 0.32 13.29 -14.44
C GLY A 53 0.51 11.78 -14.48
N LEU A 54 -0.48 11.06 -15.01
CA LEU A 54 -0.49 9.59 -15.06
C LEU A 54 0.50 9.06 -16.12
N GLN A 55 1.39 8.15 -15.72
CA GLN A 55 2.31 7.42 -16.60
C GLN A 55 1.91 5.95 -16.69
N VAL A 56 0.61 5.65 -16.74
CA VAL A 56 0.09 4.30 -16.96
C VAL A 56 -0.46 4.23 -18.39
N PRO A 57 0.32 3.72 -19.36
CA PRO A 57 -0.18 3.45 -20.69
C PRO A 57 -1.34 2.46 -20.69
N ASN A 58 -2.13 2.47 -21.76
CA ASN A 58 -3.03 1.36 -22.05
C ASN A 58 -2.22 0.06 -22.18
N ASN A 59 -2.85 -1.06 -21.86
CA ASN A 59 -2.29 -2.41 -21.76
C ASN A 59 -1.23 -2.58 -20.64
N THR A 60 -1.24 -1.72 -19.63
CA THR A 60 -0.41 -1.91 -18.43
C THR A 60 -1.07 -2.91 -17.48
N VAL A 61 -0.33 -3.93 -17.04
CA VAL A 61 -0.74 -4.80 -15.94
C VAL A 61 -0.57 -4.05 -14.63
N ILE A 62 -1.60 -4.10 -13.79
CA ILE A 62 -1.62 -3.43 -12.49
C ILE A 62 -2.02 -4.40 -11.38
N MET A 63 -1.61 -4.08 -10.17
CA MET A 63 -2.12 -4.66 -8.92
C MET A 63 -2.92 -3.56 -8.20
N ILE A 64 -4.11 -3.91 -7.76
CA ILE A 64 -4.96 -3.06 -6.92
C ILE A 64 -4.92 -3.68 -5.52
N ILE A 65 -4.66 -2.89 -4.49
CA ILE A 65 -4.54 -3.43 -3.12
C ILE A 65 -5.13 -2.48 -2.08
N GLN A 66 -5.98 -3.01 -1.21
CA GLN A 66 -6.45 -2.31 -0.02
C GLN A 66 -5.35 -2.36 1.05
N MET A 67 -4.72 -1.21 1.33
CA MET A 67 -3.63 -1.10 2.30
C MET A 67 -4.16 -0.91 3.72
N GLN A 68 -5.14 -0.03 3.90
CA GLN A 68 -5.73 0.30 5.20
C GLN A 68 -7.26 0.36 5.10
N GLY A 69 -7.97 0.02 6.15
CA GLY A 69 -9.44 -0.08 6.19
C GLY A 69 -9.92 -0.96 7.34
N GLY A 70 -11.23 -0.99 7.54
CA GLY A 70 -11.90 -1.72 8.62
C GLY A 70 -12.16 -0.87 9.87
N GLU A 71 -12.80 -1.52 10.84
CA GLU A 71 -13.23 -0.92 12.10
C GLU A 71 -12.60 -1.68 13.29
N ILE A 72 -12.41 -0.97 14.40
CA ILE A 72 -11.94 -1.54 15.65
C ILE A 72 -12.78 -1.03 16.81
N ASP A 73 -12.73 -1.75 17.92
CA ASP A 73 -13.12 -1.20 19.21
C ASP A 73 -12.19 -0.03 19.58
N THR A 74 -12.79 1.15 19.77
CA THR A 74 -12.11 2.39 20.15
C THR A 74 -12.35 2.79 21.60
N SER A 75 -13.04 1.96 22.37
CA SER A 75 -13.34 2.23 23.77
C SER A 75 -12.11 2.05 24.65
N GLU A 76 -12.06 2.82 25.75
CA GLU A 76 -11.00 2.72 26.76
C GLU A 76 -11.17 1.47 27.63
N SER A 77 -11.00 0.30 27.03
CA SER A 77 -11.22 -1.00 27.66
C SER A 77 -10.18 -2.05 27.22
N PRO A 78 -10.12 -3.21 27.87
CA PRO A 78 -9.30 -4.34 27.41
C PRO A 78 -9.44 -4.70 25.93
N GLU A 79 -10.60 -4.41 25.34
CA GLU A 79 -11.00 -4.72 23.97
C GLU A 79 -10.45 -3.71 22.94
N TYR A 80 -9.91 -2.56 23.35
CA TYR A 80 -9.35 -1.56 22.43
C TYR A 80 -8.42 -2.17 21.37
N GLY A 81 -8.68 -1.86 20.10
CA GLY A 81 -7.92 -2.34 18.96
C GLY A 81 -8.38 -3.69 18.40
N THR A 82 -9.38 -4.33 19.03
CA THR A 82 -10.02 -5.54 18.49
C THR A 82 -10.75 -5.20 17.20
N VAL A 83 -10.49 -5.98 16.14
CA VAL A 83 -11.14 -5.81 14.84
C VAL A 83 -12.62 -6.10 14.96
N GLN A 84 -13.45 -5.22 14.40
CA GLN A 84 -14.87 -5.44 14.24
C GLN A 84 -15.12 -5.90 12.81
N GLU A 85 -15.54 -7.15 12.65
CA GLU A 85 -15.82 -7.77 11.33
C GLU A 85 -17.19 -7.37 10.78
N SER A 86 -17.48 -6.07 10.77
CA SER A 86 -18.71 -5.47 10.25
C SER A 86 -18.59 -5.03 8.80
N ASP A 87 -17.37 -4.89 8.29
CA ASP A 87 -17.09 -4.25 7.01
C ASP A 87 -16.62 -5.26 5.96
N GLU A 88 -17.10 -5.16 4.73
CA GLU A 88 -16.61 -6.01 3.65
C GLU A 88 -15.24 -5.54 3.12
N ILE A 89 -14.80 -4.33 3.43
CA ILE A 89 -13.54 -3.76 2.93
C ILE A 89 -12.39 -4.03 3.88
N PHE A 90 -11.74 -5.17 3.68
CA PHE A 90 -10.59 -5.58 4.49
C PHE A 90 -9.24 -5.31 3.82
N PRO A 91 -8.27 -4.78 4.57
CA PRO A 91 -6.89 -4.66 4.12
C PRO A 91 -6.25 -6.00 3.76
N GLY A 92 -5.34 -5.98 2.79
CA GLY A 92 -4.69 -7.16 2.24
C GLY A 92 -5.46 -7.82 1.09
N ARG A 93 -6.69 -7.40 0.81
CA ARG A 93 -7.36 -7.75 -0.46
C ARG A 93 -6.61 -7.12 -1.61
N TYR A 94 -6.36 -7.90 -2.65
CA TYR A 94 -5.72 -7.44 -3.87
C TYR A 94 -6.19 -8.22 -5.11
N GLU A 95 -6.10 -7.55 -6.26
CA GLU A 95 -6.42 -8.11 -7.57
C GLU A 95 -5.41 -7.63 -8.61
N PHE A 96 -5.16 -8.46 -9.62
CA PHE A 96 -4.43 -8.06 -10.82
C PHE A 96 -5.40 -7.78 -11.96
N ASN A 97 -5.12 -6.74 -12.74
CA ASN A 97 -5.95 -6.38 -13.89
C ASN A 97 -5.11 -5.69 -14.96
N VAL A 98 -5.72 -5.40 -16.11
CA VAL A 98 -5.08 -4.71 -17.23
C VAL A 98 -5.82 -3.41 -17.49
N VAL A 99 -5.08 -2.29 -17.54
CA VAL A 99 -5.64 -0.99 -17.90
C VAL A 99 -5.92 -0.96 -19.40
N THR A 100 -7.17 -0.81 -19.79
CA THR A 100 -7.59 -0.76 -21.20
C THR A 100 -7.71 0.67 -21.71
N ASN A 101 -8.07 1.61 -20.83
CA ASN A 101 -8.21 3.02 -21.18
C ASN A 101 -8.01 3.92 -19.95
N VAL A 102 -7.63 5.17 -20.21
CA VAL A 102 -7.46 6.21 -19.19
C VAL A 102 -8.26 7.45 -19.59
N GLU A 103 -9.02 8.00 -18.65
CA GLU A 103 -9.74 9.26 -18.79
C GLU A 103 -9.27 10.26 -17.73
N LEU A 104 -8.95 11.49 -18.12
CA LEU A 104 -8.74 12.60 -17.18
C LEU A 104 -10.10 13.09 -16.69
N VAL A 105 -10.40 12.94 -15.40
CA VAL A 105 -11.67 13.32 -14.79
C VAL A 105 -11.63 14.74 -14.24
N SER A 106 -10.53 15.11 -13.59
CA SER A 106 -10.28 16.46 -13.06
C SER A 106 -8.77 16.67 -12.89
N SER A 107 -8.34 17.83 -12.38
CA SER A 107 -6.91 18.09 -12.15
C SER A 107 -6.27 16.97 -11.34
N ASN A 108 -5.23 16.35 -11.90
CA ASN A 108 -4.49 15.24 -11.31
C ASN A 108 -5.34 13.99 -10.99
N THR A 109 -6.58 13.88 -11.46
CA THR A 109 -7.47 12.76 -11.15
C THR A 109 -7.85 12.03 -12.43
N TYR A 110 -7.58 10.73 -12.47
CA TYR A 110 -7.75 9.90 -13.65
C TYR A 110 -8.64 8.71 -13.32
N ARG A 111 -9.54 8.37 -14.24
CA ARG A 111 -10.29 7.12 -14.23
C ARG A 111 -9.56 6.10 -15.10
N LEU A 112 -9.25 4.94 -14.54
CA LEU A 112 -8.71 3.81 -15.29
C LEU A 112 -9.86 2.85 -15.57
N TYR A 113 -10.00 2.44 -16.83
CA TYR A 113 -10.86 1.35 -17.24
C TYR A 113 -10.03 0.07 -17.31
N LEU A 114 -10.64 -1.03 -16.90
CA LEU A 114 -10.02 -2.32 -16.66
C LEU A 114 -10.60 -3.36 -17.62
N GLU A 115 -9.79 -4.35 -17.96
CA GLU A 115 -10.18 -5.46 -18.83
C GLU A 115 -11.19 -6.38 -18.14
N TYR A 116 -10.98 -6.67 -16.85
CA TYR A 116 -11.82 -7.56 -16.06
C TYR A 116 -12.63 -6.80 -15.01
N LEU A 117 -13.80 -7.32 -14.66
CA LEU A 117 -14.59 -6.84 -13.51
C LEU A 117 -13.82 -7.10 -12.21
N LEU A 118 -13.96 -6.20 -11.24
CA LEU A 118 -13.41 -6.40 -9.90
C LEU A 118 -14.29 -7.34 -9.09
N GLU A 119 -13.66 -8.25 -8.34
CA GLU A 119 -14.31 -9.16 -7.41
C GLU A 119 -14.46 -8.55 -6.01
N HIS A 120 -13.60 -7.60 -5.64
CA HIS A 120 -13.66 -6.89 -4.37
C HIS A 120 -13.89 -5.40 -4.55
N GLU A 121 -14.46 -4.79 -3.52
CA GLU A 121 -14.50 -3.34 -3.39
C GLU A 121 -13.18 -2.82 -2.80
N TYR A 122 -12.71 -1.70 -3.34
CA TYR A 122 -11.56 -0.94 -2.82
C TYR A 122 -12.00 0.48 -2.48
N SER A 123 -11.62 0.94 -1.29
CA SER A 123 -12.16 2.19 -0.75
C SER A 123 -11.10 3.11 -0.16
N SER A 124 -11.33 4.41 -0.40
CA SER A 124 -10.68 5.52 0.29
C SER A 124 -11.70 6.42 1.00
N ARG A 125 -12.88 5.87 1.36
CA ARG A 125 -14.06 6.62 1.85
C ARG A 125 -13.85 7.38 3.16
N ALA A 126 -12.90 6.96 3.97
CA ALA A 126 -12.60 7.56 5.27
C ALA A 126 -11.08 7.71 5.47
N PRO A 127 -10.63 8.50 6.46
CA PRO A 127 -9.21 8.79 6.66
C PRO A 127 -8.32 7.55 6.86
N ASN A 128 -8.85 6.48 7.48
CA ASN A 128 -8.15 5.21 7.68
C ASN A 128 -8.32 4.20 6.52
N TYR A 129 -9.01 4.57 5.44
CA TYR A 129 -9.20 3.71 4.28
C TYR A 129 -8.27 4.17 3.17
N ARG A 130 -7.35 3.29 2.77
CA ARG A 130 -6.38 3.58 1.71
C ARG A 130 -6.24 2.35 0.84
N PHE A 131 -6.41 2.53 -0.45
CA PHE A 131 -5.98 1.57 -1.46
C PHE A 131 -5.04 2.27 -2.44
N GLN A 132 -4.24 1.47 -3.12
CA GLN A 132 -3.35 1.96 -4.15
C GLN A 132 -3.36 1.04 -5.35
N ILE A 133 -2.87 1.58 -6.45
CA ILE A 133 -2.63 0.85 -7.68
C ILE A 133 -1.14 0.86 -7.94
N ILE A 134 -0.63 -0.29 -8.34
CA ILE A 134 0.79 -0.52 -8.54
C ILE A 134 0.98 -1.06 -9.95
N SER A 135 1.84 -0.45 -10.76
CA SER A 135 2.21 -1.03 -12.06
C SER A 135 3.00 -2.33 -11.84
N VAL A 136 2.72 -3.35 -12.65
CA VAL A 136 3.27 -4.70 -12.48
C VAL A 136 4.05 -5.07 -13.73
N PRO A 137 5.38 -5.16 -13.68
CA PRO A 137 6.14 -5.76 -14.76
C PRO A 137 5.66 -7.20 -15.01
N PHE A 138 5.38 -7.53 -16.27
CA PHE A 138 4.89 -8.84 -16.68
C PHE A 138 5.73 -9.37 -17.84
N CYS A 139 6.67 -10.27 -17.55
CA CYS A 139 7.66 -10.77 -18.52
C CYS A 139 8.00 -12.23 -18.25
N ASN A 140 8.31 -13.02 -19.27
CA ASN A 140 8.62 -14.44 -19.09
C ASN A 140 9.91 -14.67 -18.29
N ASP A 141 10.97 -13.98 -18.67
CA ASP A 141 12.26 -13.99 -17.98
C ASP A 141 12.50 -12.63 -17.33
N THR A 142 12.74 -12.58 -16.03
CA THR A 142 13.02 -11.33 -15.32
C THR A 142 14.35 -11.42 -14.61
N ILE A 143 15.19 -10.42 -14.83
CA ILE A 143 16.40 -10.17 -14.05
C ILE A 143 16.12 -8.96 -13.17
N ILE A 144 16.27 -9.11 -11.85
CA ILE A 144 16.19 -8.00 -10.91
C ILE A 144 17.59 -7.66 -10.45
N THR A 145 17.96 -6.40 -10.67
CA THR A 145 19.08 -5.75 -9.99
C THR A 145 18.50 -4.91 -8.84
N PRO A 146 18.64 -5.35 -7.57
CA PRO A 146 18.07 -4.64 -6.43
C PRO A 146 18.54 -3.19 -6.36
N GLY A 147 17.67 -2.29 -5.90
CA GLY A 147 18.02 -0.90 -5.66
C GLY A 147 17.10 -0.25 -4.63
N SER A 148 17.02 1.08 -4.63
CA SER A 148 16.16 1.81 -3.70
C SER A 148 14.68 1.57 -4.04
N TRP A 149 13.94 1.05 -3.07
CA TRP A 149 12.49 0.85 -3.17
C TRP A 149 11.73 2.09 -2.70
N THR A 150 10.50 2.26 -3.16
CA THR A 150 9.62 3.35 -2.73
C THR A 150 8.92 2.98 -1.41
N PRO A 151 9.23 3.63 -0.27
CA PRO A 151 8.57 3.35 1.00
C PRO A 151 7.11 3.81 0.99
N TRP A 152 6.29 3.17 1.79
CA TRP A 152 4.93 3.60 2.08
C TRP A 152 4.95 4.97 2.77
N ASN A 153 4.20 5.91 2.21
CA ASN A 153 4.12 7.28 2.72
C ASN A 153 2.78 7.61 3.41
N GLY A 154 1.91 6.62 3.63
CA GLY A 154 0.54 6.80 4.11
C GLY A 154 -0.53 6.87 3.02
N ILE A 155 -0.11 6.87 1.75
CA ILE A 155 -1.00 6.99 0.59
C ILE A 155 -0.61 5.96 -0.49
N SER A 156 0.69 5.83 -0.79
CA SER A 156 1.22 4.90 -1.79
C SER A 156 2.64 4.43 -1.44
N GLY A 157 3.10 3.37 -2.09
CA GLY A 157 4.42 2.75 -1.87
C GLY A 157 4.37 1.45 -1.05
N GLY A 158 5.55 0.95 -0.67
CA GLY A 158 5.73 -0.12 0.31
C GLY A 158 5.35 -1.55 -0.12
N VAL A 159 5.00 -1.74 -1.39
CA VAL A 159 4.66 -3.06 -1.96
C VAL A 159 5.44 -3.26 -3.26
N VAL A 160 6.32 -4.25 -3.30
CA VAL A 160 7.06 -4.62 -4.52
C VAL A 160 6.35 -5.80 -5.18
N THR A 161 6.02 -5.67 -6.47
CA THR A 161 5.23 -6.68 -7.20
C THR A 161 5.71 -6.85 -8.64
N LEU A 162 5.67 -8.07 -9.15
CA LEU A 162 5.98 -8.42 -10.53
C LEU A 162 5.36 -9.78 -10.85
N ILE A 163 5.15 -10.05 -12.13
CA ILE A 163 4.71 -11.37 -12.61
C ILE A 163 5.77 -11.88 -13.60
N THR A 164 6.30 -13.08 -13.35
CA THR A 164 7.30 -13.70 -14.23
C THR A 164 7.28 -15.22 -14.16
N GLN A 165 7.74 -15.89 -15.22
CA GLN A 165 7.90 -17.36 -15.22
C GLN A 165 9.28 -17.76 -14.67
N HIS A 166 10.31 -16.98 -14.98
CA HIS A 166 11.69 -17.25 -14.60
C HIS A 166 12.29 -16.00 -13.96
N LEU A 167 12.64 -16.08 -12.68
CA LEU A 167 13.23 -14.98 -11.93
C LEU A 167 14.71 -15.23 -11.65
N LYS A 168 15.55 -14.28 -12.01
CA LYS A 168 16.95 -14.18 -11.59
C LYS A 168 17.14 -12.91 -10.78
N ILE A 169 17.68 -13.02 -9.58
CA ILE A 169 18.02 -11.87 -8.74
C ILE A 169 19.55 -11.75 -8.69
N THR A 170 20.08 -10.59 -9.07
CA THR A 170 21.51 -10.29 -9.05
C THR A 170 21.91 -9.58 -7.75
N GLY A 171 21.68 -10.24 -6.61
CA GLY A 171 22.01 -9.74 -5.27
C GLY A 171 20.95 -10.07 -4.22
N ASP A 172 20.99 -9.34 -3.11
CA ASP A 172 20.00 -9.45 -2.04
C ASP A 172 18.88 -8.41 -2.23
N ILE A 173 17.64 -8.85 -2.10
CA ILE A 173 16.49 -7.94 -2.01
C ILE A 173 16.31 -7.57 -0.54
N ASP A 174 16.66 -6.33 -0.19
CA ASP A 174 16.37 -5.75 1.12
C ASP A 174 15.17 -4.80 1.03
N LEU A 175 14.04 -5.19 1.63
CA LEU A 175 12.82 -4.39 1.74
C LEU A 175 12.63 -3.82 3.15
N SER A 176 13.69 -3.77 3.96
CA SER A 176 13.60 -3.29 5.34
C SER A 176 13.10 -1.85 5.40
N GLY A 177 12.03 -1.63 6.17
CA GLY A 177 11.49 -0.29 6.44
C GLY A 177 10.68 0.35 5.32
N ILE A 178 10.35 -0.38 4.24
CA ILE A 178 9.54 0.17 3.14
C ILE A 178 8.04 0.08 3.41
N GLY A 179 7.61 -0.79 4.33
CA GLY A 179 6.21 -1.00 4.68
C GLY A 179 5.66 0.10 5.59
N PHE A 180 4.60 -0.23 6.35
CA PHE A 180 4.03 0.68 7.34
C PHE A 180 5.08 1.29 8.27
N ARG A 181 4.90 2.57 8.58
CA ARG A 181 5.85 3.37 9.34
C ARG A 181 5.79 3.04 10.83
N GLY A 182 6.92 3.18 11.51
CA GLY A 182 6.97 3.17 12.97
C GLY A 182 6.34 4.43 13.56
N GLY A 183 6.06 4.40 14.87
CA GLY A 183 5.67 5.61 15.60
C GLY A 183 6.84 6.58 15.67
N ILE A 184 6.55 7.88 15.67
CA ILE A 184 7.58 8.92 15.81
C ILE A 184 7.67 9.42 17.25
N ASP A 185 8.84 9.90 17.62
CA ASP A 185 9.01 10.65 18.86
C ASP A 185 8.62 12.12 18.63
N ILE A 186 7.50 12.53 19.21
CA ILE A 186 7.06 13.93 19.17
C ILE A 186 7.58 14.61 20.44
N GLN A 187 8.69 15.33 20.30
CA GLN A 187 9.25 16.15 21.36
C GLN A 187 8.23 17.19 21.84
N VAL A 188 7.82 17.09 23.10
CA VAL A 188 6.84 18.03 23.66
C VAL A 188 7.54 19.09 24.51
N GLN A 189 7.30 20.37 24.17
CA GLN A 189 8.06 21.51 24.72
C GLN A 189 7.80 21.83 26.21
N ASN A 190 6.87 21.16 26.90
CA ASN A 190 6.46 21.54 28.25
C ASN A 190 6.53 20.39 29.25
N ASN A 191 7.06 20.65 30.46
CA ASN A 191 6.97 19.77 31.62
C ASN A 191 5.50 19.47 31.97
N VAL A 192 5.02 18.29 31.55
CA VAL A 192 3.68 17.82 31.91
C VAL A 192 3.74 17.26 33.32
N ALA A 193 3.58 18.13 34.31
CA ALA A 193 3.37 17.71 35.68
C ALA A 193 1.96 17.11 35.81
N GLY A 194 1.89 15.86 36.28
CA GLY A 194 0.66 15.23 36.75
C GLY A 194 -0.32 14.81 35.66
N ARG A 195 -0.23 13.56 35.20
CA ARG A 195 -1.39 12.70 34.92
C ARG A 195 -0.94 11.24 34.99
N ASP A 196 -1.33 10.56 36.06
CA ASP A 196 -1.25 9.11 36.23
C ASP A 196 -2.25 8.39 35.30
N LYS A 197 -2.10 8.56 33.99
CA LYS A 197 -2.92 7.89 32.97
C LYS A 197 -2.26 6.57 32.55
N PHE A 198 -1.95 5.73 33.55
CA PHE A 198 -1.25 4.46 33.35
C PHE A 198 -2.05 3.43 32.54
N ALA A 199 -3.38 3.59 32.46
CA ALA A 199 -4.28 2.62 31.84
C ALA A 199 -4.74 3.01 30.43
N ASP A 200 -4.62 4.28 30.03
CA ASP A 200 -5.23 4.77 28.79
C ASP A 200 -4.64 4.02 27.59
N ARG A 201 -5.52 3.48 26.75
CA ARG A 201 -5.23 2.68 25.55
C ARG A 201 -5.42 3.50 24.27
N SER A 202 -6.27 4.51 24.36
CA SER A 202 -6.60 5.42 23.28
C SER A 202 -6.66 6.83 23.87
N MET A 203 -5.95 7.76 23.25
CA MET A 203 -5.95 9.15 23.64
C MET A 203 -5.89 10.02 22.40
N ASP A 204 -6.82 10.96 22.33
CA ASP A 204 -6.82 11.99 21.31
C ASP A 204 -5.72 13.00 21.62
N ASN A 205 -4.78 13.13 20.68
CA ASN A 205 -3.94 14.29 20.51
C ASN A 205 -2.82 14.49 21.58
N PRO A 206 -1.52 14.30 21.23
CA PRO A 206 -0.42 14.57 22.14
C PRO A 206 -0.28 16.07 22.50
N SER A 207 -0.94 16.99 21.78
CA SER A 207 -1.05 18.38 22.27
C SER A 207 -1.92 18.49 23.52
N GLN A 208 -2.86 17.55 23.73
CA GLN A 208 -3.64 17.41 24.96
C GLN A 208 -3.09 16.34 25.90
N ALA A 209 -2.26 15.42 25.42
CA ALA A 209 -1.53 14.42 26.18
C ALA A 209 -0.01 14.44 25.92
N PRO A 210 0.70 15.49 26.36
CA PRO A 210 2.09 15.77 26.02
C PRO A 210 3.14 14.79 26.62
N SER A 211 2.69 13.61 27.02
CA SER A 211 3.48 12.61 27.72
C SER A 211 3.43 11.21 27.10
N ASN A 212 2.49 10.90 26.21
CA ASN A 212 2.37 9.56 25.65
C ASN A 212 3.10 9.46 24.32
N ALA A 213 3.83 8.37 24.07
CA ALA A 213 4.43 8.18 22.77
C ALA A 213 3.40 7.65 21.76
N VAL A 214 3.75 7.78 20.49
CA VAL A 214 2.88 7.55 19.35
C VAL A 214 2.97 6.09 18.94
N LYS A 215 1.84 5.49 18.59
CA LYS A 215 1.71 4.17 17.97
C LYS A 215 2.33 4.19 16.58
N GLY A 216 2.63 3.03 16.02
CA GLY A 216 3.04 2.91 14.63
C GLY A 216 1.87 3.01 13.67
N GLU A 217 2.14 2.72 12.41
CA GLU A 217 1.13 2.57 11.38
C GLU A 217 0.70 1.12 11.26
N GLY A 218 -0.59 0.92 11.03
CA GLY A 218 -1.20 -0.37 10.83
C GLY A 218 -2.31 -0.29 9.81
N PHE A 219 -3.04 -1.39 9.65
CA PHE A 219 -4.11 -1.46 8.67
C PHE A 219 -5.34 -0.63 9.08
N ILE A 220 -5.43 -0.17 10.33
CA ILE A 220 -6.53 0.67 10.85
C ILE A 220 -6.21 2.16 10.82
N GLY A 221 -5.04 2.56 10.32
CA GLY A 221 -4.69 3.95 10.15
C GLY A 221 -3.23 4.22 10.39
N SER A 222 -2.91 5.50 10.23
CA SER A 222 -1.59 6.06 10.27
C SER A 222 -1.48 6.99 11.48
N PRO A 223 -0.38 6.92 12.23
CA PRO A 223 -0.13 7.88 13.27
C PRO A 223 0.31 9.19 12.64
N ARG A 224 0.25 10.27 13.41
CA ARG A 224 0.93 11.51 13.04
C ARG A 224 2.40 11.26 12.76
N GLN A 225 2.94 11.88 11.71
CA GLN A 225 4.39 11.89 11.42
C GLN A 225 5.05 13.23 11.75
N SER A 226 4.28 14.20 12.25
CA SER A 226 4.79 15.48 12.73
C SER A 226 3.78 16.14 13.68
N GLN A 227 4.17 17.25 14.33
CA GLN A 227 3.27 18.02 15.20
C GLN A 227 2.11 18.68 14.44
N GLN A 228 2.28 18.92 13.13
CA GLN A 228 1.32 19.61 12.28
C GLN A 228 0.40 18.65 11.51
N GLU A 229 0.71 17.35 11.52
CA GLU A 229 -0.13 16.32 10.90
C GLU A 229 -1.25 15.85 11.82
N PHE A 230 -2.27 15.25 11.22
CA PHE A 230 -3.36 14.58 11.93
C PHE A 230 -3.23 13.07 11.79
N SER A 231 -3.60 12.37 12.86
CA SER A 231 -3.74 10.93 12.86
C SER A 231 -4.90 10.53 11.96
N THR A 232 -4.76 9.42 11.25
CA THR A 232 -5.90 8.78 10.58
C THR A 232 -6.49 7.64 11.39
N TYR A 233 -5.95 7.30 12.58
CA TYR A 233 -6.60 6.35 13.49
C TYR A 233 -8.03 6.80 13.83
N PRO A 234 -8.96 5.86 14.03
CA PRO A 234 -10.28 6.16 14.55
C PRO A 234 -10.21 7.05 15.79
N ASN A 235 -11.01 8.14 15.77
CA ASN A 235 -11.05 9.22 16.75
C ASN A 235 -9.76 10.06 16.92
N GLY A 236 -8.64 9.67 16.30
CA GLY A 236 -7.33 10.31 16.51
C GLY A 236 -6.46 9.64 17.57
N ASN A 237 -6.82 8.40 17.93
CA ASN A 237 -6.22 7.55 18.96
C ASN A 237 -4.85 6.95 18.58
N ASP A 238 -3.90 7.78 18.19
CA ASP A 238 -2.56 7.36 17.77
C ASP A 238 -1.51 7.34 18.88
N CYS A 239 -1.87 7.56 20.14
CA CYS A 239 -0.91 7.53 21.25
C CYS A 239 -1.37 6.60 22.36
N ALA A 240 -0.55 6.44 23.39
CA ALA A 240 -0.80 5.57 24.54
C ALA A 240 -0.64 4.06 24.22
N ARG A 241 -0.90 3.20 25.20
CA ARG A 241 -0.70 1.74 25.11
C ARG A 241 -1.74 1.05 24.20
N GLY A 242 -1.56 -0.23 23.86
CA GLY A 242 -2.50 -0.97 23.01
C GLY A 242 -2.16 -0.90 21.52
N ALA A 243 -2.52 -1.95 20.78
CA ALA A 243 -2.02 -2.25 19.44
C ALA A 243 -3.17 -2.32 18.40
N PRO A 244 -3.79 -1.18 18.06
CA PRO A 244 -4.87 -1.15 17.08
C PRO A 244 -4.33 -1.58 15.72
N GLY A 245 -4.97 -2.55 15.08
CA GLY A 245 -4.63 -2.98 13.73
C GLY A 245 -3.13 -3.35 13.52
N ASN A 246 -2.53 -4.05 14.49
CA ASN A 246 -1.10 -4.46 14.51
C ASN A 246 -0.08 -3.32 14.57
N ALA A 247 -0.53 -2.11 14.82
CA ALA A 247 0.32 -0.94 14.87
C ALA A 247 1.14 -0.80 16.14
N GLY A 248 1.05 -1.74 17.09
CA GLY A 248 1.75 -1.69 18.36
C GLY A 248 1.40 -0.47 19.24
N GLY A 249 2.00 -0.40 20.44
CA GLY A 249 1.70 0.61 21.45
C GLY A 249 2.78 1.69 21.58
N GLY A 250 2.35 2.92 21.83
CA GLY A 250 3.19 4.09 22.04
C GLY A 250 3.57 4.36 23.50
N GLY A 251 3.12 3.58 24.48
CA GLY A 251 3.50 3.79 25.89
C GLY A 251 2.86 5.02 26.55
N ASN A 252 2.79 4.99 27.88
CA ASN A 252 2.08 5.99 28.69
C ASN A 252 3.10 6.75 29.57
N TYR A 253 3.47 7.98 29.22
CA TYR A 253 4.42 8.86 29.95
C TYR A 253 5.92 8.75 29.57
N ARG A 254 6.73 9.68 30.09
CA ARG A 254 8.10 10.07 29.66
C ARG A 254 9.21 9.04 29.82
N ASP A 255 8.97 7.97 30.58
CA ASP A 255 9.97 6.93 30.86
C ASP A 255 9.45 5.52 30.50
N TYR A 256 8.37 5.48 29.72
CA TYR A 256 7.72 4.24 29.32
C TYR A 256 8.07 3.95 27.87
N GLY A 257 8.50 2.72 27.63
CA GLY A 257 8.79 2.27 26.27
C GLY A 257 7.55 2.44 25.39
N GLY A 258 7.76 2.82 24.14
CA GLY A 258 6.67 3.19 23.26
C GLY A 258 7.19 3.34 21.84
N GLY A 259 6.58 2.65 20.90
CA GLY A 259 7.04 2.61 19.52
C GLY A 259 6.71 1.30 18.81
N GLY A 260 5.73 0.54 19.32
CA GLY A 260 5.23 -0.59 18.56
C GLY A 260 4.67 -0.10 17.23
N GLY A 261 4.85 -0.91 16.17
CA GLY A 261 4.49 -0.62 14.78
C GLY A 261 5.28 -1.51 13.80
N ALA A 262 4.58 -2.15 12.87
CA ALA A 262 5.08 -2.85 11.67
C ALA A 262 6.52 -3.45 11.74
N ASN A 263 6.70 -4.50 12.54
CA ASN A 263 7.92 -5.31 12.62
C ASN A 263 9.20 -4.65 13.20
N LYS A 264 9.13 -3.48 13.84
CA LYS A 264 10.27 -2.96 14.62
C LYS A 264 9.88 -2.73 16.09
N GLY A 265 10.36 -3.63 16.93
CA GLY A 265 10.41 -3.47 18.38
C GLY A 265 9.23 -4.07 19.13
N THR A 266 9.54 -4.89 20.13
CA THR A 266 8.63 -5.22 21.22
C THR A 266 8.14 -3.91 21.82
N GLY A 267 6.89 -3.53 21.53
CA GLY A 267 6.23 -2.37 22.13
C GLY A 267 6.43 -2.39 23.65
N GLY A 268 6.57 -1.20 24.23
CA GLY A 268 7.06 -1.00 25.58
C GLY A 268 6.50 -1.94 26.64
N ASN A 269 7.41 -2.46 27.45
CA ASN A 269 7.08 -2.96 28.78
C ASN A 269 6.65 -1.79 29.68
#